data_AF-A0A2A6BYN9-F1
#
_entry.id   AF-A0A2A6BYN9-F1
#
_cell.length_a   1.000
_cell.length_b   1.000
_cell.length_c   1.000
_cell.angle_alpha   90.00
_cell.angle_beta   90.00
_cell.angle_gamma   90.00
#
_symmetry.space_group_name_H-M   'P 1'
#
loop_
_entity.id
_entity.type
_entity.pdbx_description
1 polymer ?
#
loop_
_entity_poly.entity_id
_entity_poly.type
_entity_poly.pdbx_seq_one_letter_code
_entity_poly.pdbx_strand_id
1 'polypeptide(L)'
;MSSMGGRLLSLRSLSSSSRLPMYNNPYIARFKERSVVSDGHHKKSTGLTGLFVNEHPHRSLTVVYSRILKALAQMPKDYAYRNYTEQIVKRRLALVQTETNMQELEKKIGMGQIEEVIEQAEYELEACRSIVDSKAWEPLVEEAPKNQWTWPIA
;
A
#
# COMPACT_ATOMS: atom_id res chain seq x y z
N MET A 1 21.20 66.41 31.39
CA MET A 1 19.88 66.85 30.90
C MET A 1 19.68 66.25 29.51
N SER A 2 18.54 65.56 29.37
CA SER A 2 17.90 64.99 28.18
C SER A 2 18.44 65.36 26.79
N SER A 3 18.64 64.37 25.90
CA SER A 3 18.21 64.48 24.50
C SER A 3 18.16 63.11 23.77
N MET A 4 16.91 62.62 23.66
CA MET A 4 16.31 61.80 22.60
C MET A 4 17.17 60.84 21.75
N GLY A 5 17.15 59.56 22.12
CA GLY A 5 17.43 58.45 21.21
C GLY A 5 16.21 58.11 20.35
N GLY A 6 16.22 58.54 19.09
CA GLY A 6 15.20 58.19 18.10
C GLY A 6 15.23 56.70 17.78
N ARG A 7 14.13 55.98 18.05
CA ARG A 7 13.92 54.61 17.58
C ARG A 7 13.69 54.63 16.07
N LEU A 8 14.70 54.23 15.29
CA LEU A 8 14.51 53.87 13.89
C LEU A 8 13.65 52.61 13.83
N LEU A 9 12.40 52.77 13.36
CA LEU A 9 11.54 51.64 13.04
C LEU A 9 12.17 50.88 11.87
N SER A 10 12.73 49.70 12.17
CA SER A 10 13.13 48.74 11.15
C SER A 10 11.91 48.40 10.32
N LEU A 11 11.88 48.87 9.07
CA LEU A 11 10.92 48.44 8.06
C LEU A 11 11.05 46.92 7.94
N ARG A 12 10.08 46.17 8.50
CA ARG A 12 9.90 44.77 8.11
C ARG A 12 9.52 44.82 6.63
N SER A 13 10.47 44.49 5.76
CA SER A 13 10.12 44.07 4.41
C SER A 13 9.21 42.86 4.59
N LEU A 14 7.92 43.03 4.30
CA LEU A 14 7.07 41.90 3.96
C LEU A 14 7.79 41.24 2.79
N SER A 15 8.43 40.09 3.02
CA SER A 15 8.90 39.28 1.91
C SER A 15 7.68 39.08 1.04
N SER A 16 7.72 39.61 -0.18
CA SER A 16 6.73 39.28 -1.18
C SER A 16 6.67 37.75 -1.18
N SER A 17 5.51 37.20 -0.81
CA SER A 17 5.30 35.78 -0.97
C SER A 17 5.42 35.54 -2.47
N SER A 18 6.61 35.13 -2.90
CA SER A 18 6.89 34.80 -4.27
C SER A 18 5.83 33.78 -4.63
N ARG A 19 4.88 34.16 -5.48
CA ARG A 19 3.88 33.24 -6.01
C ARG A 19 4.68 32.13 -6.67
N LEU A 20 4.86 31.00 -5.98
CA LEU A 20 5.43 29.82 -6.59
C LEU A 20 4.54 29.55 -7.79
N PRO A 21 5.09 29.47 -9.02
CA PRO A 21 4.27 29.11 -10.16
C PRO A 21 3.59 27.79 -9.82
N MET A 22 2.32 27.63 -10.20
CA MET A 22 1.52 26.41 -9.93
C MET A 22 2.27 25.11 -10.30
N TYR A 23 3.17 25.19 -11.28
CA TYR A 23 4.04 24.11 -11.76
C TYR A 23 5.21 23.76 -10.83
N ASN A 24 5.58 24.62 -9.88
CA ASN A 24 6.60 24.37 -8.87
C ASN A 24 5.94 24.00 -7.53
N ASN A 25 5.07 22.98 -7.57
CA ASN A 25 4.42 22.43 -6.38
C ASN A 25 5.25 21.28 -5.81
N PRO A 26 5.76 21.38 -4.56
CA PRO A 26 6.54 20.31 -3.93
C PRO A 26 5.76 18.99 -3.81
N TYR A 27 4.42 19.02 -3.74
CA TYR A 27 3.58 17.82 -3.69
C TYR A 27 3.48 17.06 -5.01
N ILE A 28 3.73 17.73 -6.15
CA ILE A 28 3.76 17.12 -7.48
C ILE A 28 5.17 16.61 -7.77
N ALA A 29 6.20 17.38 -7.39
CA ALA A 29 7.60 17.03 -7.62
C ALA A 29 8.00 15.68 -6.99
N ARG A 30 7.49 15.36 -5.79
CA ARG A 30 7.78 14.09 -5.07
C ARG A 30 7.39 12.81 -5.83
N PHE A 31 6.45 12.91 -6.77
CA PHE A 31 6.00 11.76 -7.56
C PHE A 31 6.71 11.67 -8.90
N LYS A 32 7.30 12.77 -9.36
CA LYS A 32 8.00 12.83 -10.64
C LYS A 32 9.14 11.83 -10.67
N GLU A 33 9.91 11.74 -9.59
CA GLU A 33 10.99 10.75 -9.43
C GLU A 33 10.48 9.30 -9.51
N ARG A 34 9.37 8.98 -8.86
CA ARG A 34 8.77 7.64 -8.87
C ARG A 34 8.12 7.26 -10.19
N SER A 35 7.72 8.24 -11.00
CA SER A 35 7.15 8.01 -12.33
C SER A 35 8.18 7.73 -13.41
N VAL A 36 9.47 7.91 -13.12
CA VAL A 36 10.54 7.64 -14.09
C VAL A 36 10.72 6.13 -14.20
N VAL A 37 10.59 5.62 -15.42
CA VAL A 37 10.84 4.23 -15.79
C VAL A 37 12.08 4.18 -16.69
N SER A 38 12.91 3.15 -16.55
CA SER A 38 14.05 2.89 -17.41
C SER A 38 13.68 2.99 -18.89
N ASP A 39 14.59 3.59 -19.66
CA ASP A 39 14.43 3.65 -21.10
C ASP A 39 14.65 2.24 -21.69
N GLY A 40 13.69 1.75 -22.48
CA GLY A 40 13.64 0.36 -22.94
C GLY A 40 12.71 -0.58 -22.14
N HIS A 41 12.12 -0.14 -21.01
CA HIS A 41 11.11 -0.95 -20.33
C HIS A 41 9.80 -1.00 -21.13
N HIS A 42 9.21 -2.20 -21.22
CA HIS A 42 8.03 -2.47 -22.05
C HIS A 42 6.78 -1.65 -21.65
N LYS A 43 6.64 -1.30 -20.36
CA LYS A 43 5.50 -0.55 -19.81
C LYS A 43 5.92 0.86 -19.40
N LYS A 44 5.41 1.89 -20.08
CA LYS A 44 5.76 3.30 -19.77
C LYS A 44 4.92 3.92 -18.66
N SER A 45 3.68 3.48 -18.51
CA SER A 45 2.80 3.87 -17.39
C SER A 45 1.71 2.81 -17.20
N THR A 46 1.10 2.77 -16.01
CA THR A 46 -0.06 1.91 -15.67
C THR A 46 -1.39 2.52 -16.13
N GLY A 47 -1.43 3.81 -16.45
CA GLY A 47 -2.65 4.56 -16.72
C GLY A 47 -3.50 4.87 -15.48
N LEU A 48 -3.07 4.43 -14.30
CA LEU A 48 -3.74 4.68 -13.02
C LEU A 48 -2.98 5.75 -12.22
N THR A 49 -3.70 6.73 -11.70
CA THR A 49 -3.09 7.80 -10.89
C THR A 49 -2.64 7.27 -9.54
N GLY A 50 -1.38 7.51 -9.18
CA GLY A 50 -0.79 7.07 -7.91
C GLY A 50 -0.17 5.67 -7.94
N LEU A 51 -0.42 4.87 -8.99
CA LEU A 51 0.17 3.55 -9.16
C LEU A 51 1.30 3.60 -10.20
N PHE A 52 2.54 3.58 -9.75
CA PHE A 52 3.72 3.66 -10.62
C PHE A 52 4.15 2.27 -11.10
N VAL A 53 4.74 2.21 -12.30
CA VAL A 53 5.23 0.95 -12.90
C VAL A 53 6.36 0.38 -12.05
N ASN A 54 6.30 -0.93 -11.82
CA ASN A 54 7.38 -1.66 -11.16
C ASN A 54 8.22 -2.40 -12.21
N GLU A 55 9.52 -2.07 -12.30
CA GLU A 55 10.41 -2.68 -13.28
C GLU A 55 10.74 -4.16 -12.99
N HIS A 56 10.62 -4.57 -11.73
CA HIS A 56 10.98 -5.91 -11.26
C HIS A 56 9.81 -6.55 -10.47
N PRO A 57 8.67 -6.84 -11.12
CA PRO A 57 7.48 -7.31 -10.43
C PRO A 57 7.65 -8.72 -9.85
N HIS A 58 8.33 -9.64 -10.56
CA HIS A 58 8.58 -11.01 -10.06
C HIS A 58 9.35 -11.01 -8.74
N ARG A 59 10.40 -10.19 -8.63
CA ARG A 59 11.19 -10.06 -7.40
C ARG A 59 10.34 -9.49 -6.27
N SER A 60 9.60 -8.42 -6.55
CA SER A 60 8.75 -7.74 -5.58
C SER A 60 7.68 -8.69 -5.02
N LEU A 61 6.93 -9.37 -5.90
CA LEU A 61 5.92 -10.36 -5.52
C LEU A 61 6.50 -11.54 -4.73
N THR A 62 7.65 -12.08 -5.16
CA THR A 62 8.31 -13.18 -4.44
C THR A 62 8.66 -12.78 -3.02
N VAL A 63 9.21 -11.56 -2.84
CA VAL A 63 9.55 -11.03 -1.51
C VAL A 63 8.29 -10.86 -0.66
N VAL A 64 7.24 -10.22 -1.18
CA VAL A 64 6.01 -9.98 -0.41
C VAL A 64 5.32 -11.30 -0.04
N TYR A 65 5.12 -12.22 -0.98
CA TYR A 65 4.54 -13.53 -0.68
C TYR A 65 5.37 -14.34 0.33
N SER A 66 6.70 -14.30 0.24
CA SER A 66 7.55 -14.97 1.22
C SER A 66 7.40 -14.39 2.63
N ARG A 67 7.15 -13.08 2.75
CA ARG A 67 6.90 -12.42 4.03
C ARG A 67 5.50 -12.76 4.56
N ILE A 68 4.49 -12.84 3.70
CA ILE A 68 3.14 -13.30 4.07
C ILE A 68 3.19 -14.72 4.65
N LEU A 69 3.85 -15.66 3.95
CA LEU A 69 3.99 -17.03 4.45
C LEU A 69 4.68 -17.11 5.81
N LYS A 70 5.65 -16.23 6.08
CA LYS A 70 6.30 -16.12 7.39
C LYS A 70 5.36 -15.56 8.47
N ALA A 71 4.52 -14.58 8.13
CA ALA A 71 3.53 -14.04 9.06
C ALA A 71 2.44 -15.09 9.38
N LEU A 72 1.93 -15.79 8.37
CA LEU A 72 0.95 -16.87 8.52
C LEU A 72 1.48 -18.03 9.39
N ALA A 73 2.79 -18.28 9.37
CA ALA A 73 3.40 -19.30 10.21
C ALA A 73 3.25 -19.04 11.72
N GLN A 74 2.99 -17.79 12.13
CA GLN A 74 2.76 -17.41 13.54
C GLN A 74 1.34 -17.75 14.03
N MET A 75 0.39 -17.98 13.10
CA MET A 75 -1.00 -18.32 13.42
C MET A 75 -1.17 -19.83 13.66
N PRO A 76 -2.20 -20.29 14.37
CA PRO A 76 -2.52 -21.73 14.49
C PRO A 76 -2.84 -22.40 13.13
N LYS A 77 -2.52 -23.69 12.97
CA LYS A 77 -2.70 -24.43 11.69
C LYS A 77 -4.16 -24.77 11.36
N ASP A 78 -4.98 -24.87 12.38
CA ASP A 78 -6.42 -25.10 12.32
C ASP A 78 -7.22 -23.84 11.94
N TYR A 79 -6.61 -22.65 12.05
CA TYR A 79 -7.27 -21.41 11.71
C TYR A 79 -7.64 -21.32 10.23
N ALA A 80 -8.93 -21.11 9.95
CA ALA A 80 -9.48 -21.11 8.59
C ALA A 80 -8.79 -20.08 7.68
N TYR A 81 -8.62 -18.84 8.15
CA TYR A 81 -7.97 -17.78 7.38
C TYR A 81 -6.54 -18.17 6.97
N ARG A 82 -5.75 -18.74 7.88
CA ARG A 82 -4.40 -19.23 7.57
C ARG A 82 -4.43 -20.25 6.44
N ASN A 83 -5.33 -21.23 6.51
CA ASN A 83 -5.41 -22.30 5.51
C ASN A 83 -5.77 -21.77 4.11
N TYR A 84 -6.77 -20.90 4.02
CA TYR A 84 -7.19 -20.34 2.73
C TYR A 84 -6.16 -19.36 2.14
N THR A 85 -5.60 -18.48 2.98
CA THR A 85 -4.59 -17.52 2.53
C THR A 85 -3.30 -18.21 2.11
N GLU A 86 -2.83 -19.23 2.85
CA GLU A 86 -1.68 -20.02 2.44
C GLU A 86 -1.89 -20.68 1.07
N GLN A 87 -3.08 -21.25 0.81
CA GLN A 87 -3.40 -21.86 -0.48
C GLN A 87 -3.35 -20.85 -1.62
N ILE A 88 -3.97 -19.67 -1.43
CA ILE A 88 -3.98 -18.60 -2.43
C ILE A 88 -2.56 -18.10 -2.70
N VAL A 89 -1.79 -17.80 -1.65
CA VAL A 89 -0.43 -17.28 -1.75
C VAL A 89 0.50 -18.30 -2.39
N LYS A 90 0.42 -19.59 -2.02
CA LYS A 90 1.21 -20.65 -2.65
C LYS A 90 0.88 -20.81 -4.14
N ARG A 91 -0.41 -20.77 -4.50
CA ARG A 91 -0.84 -20.81 -5.91
C ARG A 91 -0.29 -19.63 -6.70
N ARG A 92 -0.41 -18.41 -6.17
CA ARG A 92 0.08 -17.19 -6.84
C ARG A 92 1.60 -17.19 -6.94
N LEU A 93 2.31 -17.60 -5.89
CA LEU A 93 3.76 -17.72 -5.88
C LEU A 93 4.24 -18.74 -6.92
N ALA A 94 3.55 -19.88 -7.06
CA ALA A 94 3.87 -20.85 -8.10
C ALA A 94 3.73 -20.23 -9.51
N LEU A 95 2.65 -19.50 -9.79
CA LEU A 95 2.47 -18.81 -11.07
C LEU A 95 3.58 -17.77 -11.34
N VAL A 96 3.98 -17.01 -10.32
CA VAL A 96 5.07 -16.02 -10.43
C VAL A 96 6.42 -16.67 -10.74
N GLN A 97 6.62 -17.92 -10.32
CA GLN A 97 7.84 -18.70 -10.58
C GLN A 97 7.82 -19.43 -11.94
N THR A 98 6.65 -19.88 -12.40
CA THR A 98 6.53 -20.60 -13.67
C THR A 98 6.54 -19.66 -14.87
N GLU A 99 5.86 -18.52 -14.77
CA GLU A 99 5.76 -17.57 -15.87
C GLU A 99 6.89 -16.56 -15.82
N THR A 100 7.64 -16.44 -16.92
CA THR A 100 8.62 -15.35 -17.09
C THR A 100 8.00 -14.14 -17.79
N ASN A 101 6.94 -14.35 -18.57
CA ASN A 101 6.27 -13.29 -19.31
C ASN A 101 5.21 -12.59 -18.45
N MET A 102 5.33 -11.27 -18.32
CA MET A 102 4.43 -10.44 -17.50
C MET A 102 2.97 -10.45 -18.01
N GLN A 103 2.76 -10.39 -19.34
CA GLN A 103 1.40 -10.30 -19.90
C GLN A 103 0.63 -11.62 -19.71
N GLU A 104 1.33 -12.75 -19.75
CA GLU A 104 0.74 -14.05 -19.49
C GLU A 104 0.48 -14.25 -17.99
N LEU A 105 1.39 -13.78 -17.15
CA LEU A 105 1.21 -13.80 -15.70
C LEU A 105 -0.04 -13.00 -15.28
N GLU A 106 -0.22 -11.79 -15.80
CA GLU A 106 -1.42 -10.96 -15.55
C GLU A 106 -2.71 -11.68 -15.96
N LYS A 107 -2.72 -12.32 -17.14
CA LYS A 107 -3.88 -13.09 -17.62
C LYS A 107 -4.17 -14.32 -16.76
N LYS A 108 -3.14 -15.04 -16.31
CA LYS A 108 -3.31 -16.25 -15.47
C LYS A 108 -3.79 -15.90 -14.06
N ILE A 109 -3.36 -14.76 -13.52
CA ILE A 109 -3.82 -14.27 -12.20
C ILE A 109 -5.24 -13.69 -12.31
N GLY A 110 -5.52 -12.93 -13.37
CA GLY A 110 -6.85 -12.39 -13.66
C GLY A 110 -7.35 -11.33 -12.67
N MET A 111 -6.45 -10.57 -12.04
CA MET A 111 -6.76 -9.59 -10.98
C MET A 111 -6.25 -8.18 -11.32
N GLY A 112 -6.37 -7.78 -12.58
CA GLY A 112 -5.88 -6.48 -13.06
C GLY A 112 -4.41 -6.50 -13.47
N GLN A 113 -3.74 -5.36 -13.33
CA GLN A 113 -2.32 -5.18 -13.65
C GLN A 113 -1.42 -5.75 -12.56
N ILE A 114 -0.19 -6.08 -12.89
CA ILE A 114 0.74 -6.69 -11.93
C ILE A 114 1.05 -5.79 -10.72
N GLU A 115 1.04 -4.47 -10.91
CA GLU A 115 1.26 -3.51 -9.84
C GLU A 115 0.10 -3.48 -8.84
N GLU A 116 -1.14 -3.65 -9.29
CA GLU A 116 -2.31 -3.78 -8.41
C GLU A 116 -2.20 -5.07 -7.57
N VAL A 117 -1.71 -6.15 -8.18
CA VAL A 117 -1.48 -7.42 -7.48
C VAL A 117 -0.38 -7.30 -6.41
N ILE A 118 0.66 -6.49 -6.66
CA ILE A 118 1.69 -6.17 -5.66
C ILE A 118 1.07 -5.41 -4.49
N GLU A 119 0.29 -4.36 -4.77
CA GLU A 119 -0.38 -3.56 -3.75
C GLU A 119 -1.35 -4.42 -2.90
N GLN A 120 -2.15 -5.28 -3.54
CA GLN A 120 -3.00 -6.24 -2.84
C GLN A 120 -2.18 -7.17 -1.93
N ALA A 121 -1.01 -7.63 -2.37
CA ALA A 121 -0.15 -8.48 -1.55
C ALA A 121 0.45 -7.72 -0.36
N GLU A 122 0.76 -6.43 -0.53
CA GLU A 122 1.21 -5.57 0.58
C GLU A 122 0.09 -5.36 1.61
N TYR A 123 -1.14 -5.08 1.18
CA TYR A 123 -2.29 -4.99 2.08
C TYR A 123 -2.57 -6.32 2.79
N GLU A 124 -2.45 -7.46 2.09
CA GLU A 124 -2.61 -8.78 2.70
C GLU A 124 -1.54 -9.03 3.78
N LEU A 125 -0.31 -8.56 3.57
CA LEU A 125 0.76 -8.65 4.56
C LEU A 125 0.47 -7.81 5.81
N GLU A 126 -0.06 -6.59 5.62
CA GLU A 126 -0.51 -5.74 6.73
C GLU A 126 -1.69 -6.36 7.48
N ALA A 127 -2.66 -6.92 6.76
CA ALA A 127 -3.78 -7.65 7.35
C ALA A 127 -3.30 -8.87 8.14
N CYS A 128 -2.35 -9.64 7.62
CA CYS A 128 -1.77 -10.76 8.36
C CYS A 128 -1.14 -10.31 9.69
N ARG A 129 -0.44 -9.17 9.71
CA ARG A 129 0.17 -8.62 10.93
C ARG A 129 -0.90 -8.18 11.94
N SER A 130 -1.93 -7.47 11.49
CA SER A 130 -3.02 -7.03 12.38
C SER A 130 -3.84 -8.20 12.93
N ILE A 131 -4.01 -9.28 12.16
CA ILE A 131 -4.65 -10.52 12.62
C ILE A 131 -3.81 -11.20 13.70
N VAL A 132 -2.48 -11.20 13.56
CA VAL A 132 -1.59 -11.72 14.61
C VAL A 132 -1.72 -10.90 15.89
N ASP A 133 -1.73 -9.57 15.78
CA ASP A 133 -1.84 -8.68 16.94
C ASP A 133 -3.20 -8.82 17.64
N SER A 134 -4.29 -8.92 16.88
CA SER A 134 -5.66 -9.06 17.40
C SER A 134 -6.02 -10.48 17.83
N LYS A 135 -5.25 -11.50 17.45
CA LYS A 135 -5.50 -12.92 17.72
C LYS A 135 -6.93 -13.35 17.37
N ALA A 136 -7.39 -12.97 16.18
CA ALA A 136 -8.76 -13.18 15.72
C ALA A 136 -9.21 -14.65 15.58
N TRP A 137 -8.35 -15.61 15.90
CA TRP A 137 -8.68 -17.04 15.98
C TRP A 137 -9.20 -17.47 17.36
N GLU A 138 -9.15 -16.60 18.36
CA GLU A 138 -9.77 -16.85 19.66
C GLU A 138 -11.30 -16.87 19.54
N PRO A 139 -12.00 -17.62 20.43
CA PRO A 139 -13.45 -17.65 20.42
C PRO A 139 -14.04 -16.26 20.69
N LEU A 140 -15.31 -16.09 20.33
CA LEU A 140 -16.04 -14.83 20.50
C LEU A 140 -15.98 -14.36 21.97
N VAL A 141 -15.59 -13.09 22.17
CA VAL A 141 -15.45 -12.50 23.52
C VAL A 141 -16.79 -12.44 24.24
N GLU A 142 -17.86 -12.07 23.53
CA GLU A 142 -19.22 -11.98 24.09
C GLU A 142 -20.24 -12.51 23.07
N GLU A 143 -21.12 -13.40 23.52
CA GLU A 143 -22.26 -13.82 22.71
C GLU A 143 -23.24 -12.66 22.50
N ALA A 144 -23.87 -12.64 21.33
CA ALA A 144 -24.88 -11.65 21.03
C ALA A 144 -26.07 -11.74 22.02
N PRO A 145 -26.61 -10.61 22.51
CA PRO A 145 -27.82 -10.61 23.32
C PRO A 145 -28.99 -11.28 22.59
N LYS A 146 -29.88 -11.91 23.36
CA LYS A 146 -31.13 -12.45 22.82
C LYS A 146 -31.90 -11.32 22.12
N ASN A 147 -32.29 -11.54 20.86
CA ASN A 147 -32.98 -10.60 19.96
C ASN A 147 -32.12 -9.51 19.29
N GLN A 148 -30.80 -9.46 19.49
CA GLN A 148 -29.91 -8.46 18.85
C GLN A 148 -29.99 -8.50 17.30
N TRP A 149 -30.07 -9.71 16.74
CA TRP A 149 -30.07 -9.94 15.29
C TRP A 149 -31.45 -10.33 14.74
N THR A 150 -32.50 -10.19 15.55
CA THR A 150 -33.87 -10.47 15.11
C THR A 150 -34.41 -9.26 14.35
N TRP A 151 -34.72 -9.45 13.07
CA TRP A 151 -35.34 -8.44 12.22
C TRP A 151 -36.47 -9.05 11.39
N PRO A 152 -37.66 -8.43 11.31
CA PRO A 152 -38.07 -7.13 11.89
C PRO A 152 -38.28 -7.16 13.41
N ILE A 153 -38.31 -5.98 14.03
CA ILE A 153 -38.67 -5.80 15.46
C ILE A 153 -40.18 -6.09 15.57
N ALA A 154 -40.53 -7.25 16.13
CA ALA A 154 -41.91 -7.64 16.41
C ALA A 154 -42.26 -7.38 17.88
#